data_AF-A0A9D2DQ56-F1
#
_entry.id   AF-A0A9D2DQ56-F1
#
_cell.length_a   1.000
_cell.length_b   1.000
_cell.length_c   1.000
_cell.angle_alpha   90.00
_cell.angle_beta   90.00
_cell.angle_gamma   90.00
#
_symmetry.space_group_name_H-M   'P 1'
#
loop_
_entity.id
_entity.type
_entity.pdbx_description
1 polymer ?
#
loop_
_entity_poly.entity_id
_entity_poly.type
_entity_poly.pdbx_seq_one_letter_code
_entity_poly.pdbx_strand_id
1 'polypeptide(L)'
;MAGFANLQISLDARTEAAQEKILYIITAYMDTRGLMPCGRESAERTVRIGREGEGLWAIFDDCADRLDLPSLDGLGRSLTGKLRTGAVGVMGQGEGRMLRLYVDGRVWDTYRRGPAVLSPPPEAKKSAGLRLPSLGTFGGRGRAVRWRPVLRPGHTVRELSDAFRDERRSGIGDLRELLLLGSSAEAGFASVAEGGGLFFPGTVTMYFCAANRVRQRLFDRLLNAASRTAASPGALMHPSRYRMWGA
;
A
#
# COMPACT_ATOMS: atom_id res chain seq x y z
N MET A 1 -4.82 -13.22 16.49
CA MET A 1 -5.15 -12.63 15.17
C MET A 1 -3.98 -11.77 14.73
N ALA A 2 -3.50 -11.96 13.49
CA ALA A 2 -2.53 -11.06 12.88
C ALA A 2 -3.14 -9.64 12.76
N GLY A 3 -2.28 -8.61 12.72
CA GLY A 3 -2.73 -7.27 12.38
C GLY A 3 -3.20 -7.20 10.93
N PHE A 4 -4.04 -6.23 10.62
CA PHE A 4 -4.46 -5.93 9.25
C PHE A 4 -4.38 -4.44 8.97
N ALA A 5 -4.13 -4.08 7.71
CA ALA A 5 -4.33 -2.73 7.22
C ALA A 5 -4.70 -2.67 5.74
N ASN A 6 -5.55 -1.70 5.39
CA ASN A 6 -5.91 -1.39 4.01
C ASN A 6 -6.29 0.09 3.88
N LEU A 7 -6.36 0.56 2.63
CA LEU A 7 -6.83 1.89 2.28
C LEU A 7 -8.06 1.78 1.39
N GLN A 8 -9.15 2.40 1.82
CA GLN A 8 -10.42 2.47 1.10
C GLN A 8 -10.52 3.84 0.41
N ILE A 9 -10.63 3.86 -0.91
CA ILE A 9 -10.70 5.08 -1.73
C ILE A 9 -12.01 5.10 -2.49
N SER A 10 -12.75 6.20 -2.36
CA SER A 10 -13.90 6.47 -3.20
C SER A 10 -13.48 7.39 -4.35
N LEU A 11 -13.79 6.98 -5.57
CA LEU A 11 -13.63 7.73 -6.80
C LEU A 11 -15.00 7.87 -7.44
N ASP A 12 -15.23 8.97 -8.16
CA ASP A 12 -16.44 9.13 -8.96
C ASP A 12 -16.54 7.97 -9.97
N ALA A 13 -17.74 7.41 -10.16
CA ALA A 13 -18.02 6.39 -11.17
C ALA A 13 -17.60 6.82 -12.59
N ARG A 14 -17.58 8.14 -12.85
CA ARG A 14 -17.12 8.75 -14.10
C ARG A 14 -15.59 8.86 -14.22
N THR A 15 -14.84 8.40 -13.21
CA THR A 15 -13.38 8.42 -13.26
C THR A 15 -12.88 7.43 -14.29
N GLU A 16 -12.65 7.92 -15.51
CA GLU A 16 -12.02 7.13 -16.57
C GLU A 16 -10.64 6.62 -16.13
N ALA A 17 -10.35 5.36 -16.47
CA ALA A 17 -9.08 4.70 -16.19
C ALA A 17 -8.65 4.79 -14.71
N ALA A 18 -9.62 4.66 -13.79
CA ALA A 18 -9.38 4.75 -12.35
C ALA A 18 -8.29 3.76 -11.88
N GLN A 19 -8.33 2.53 -12.39
CA GLN A 19 -7.35 1.50 -12.06
C GLN A 19 -5.95 1.90 -12.51
N GLU A 20 -5.78 2.33 -13.75
CA GLU A 20 -4.51 2.75 -14.33
C GLU A 20 -3.93 3.96 -13.60
N LYS A 21 -4.77 4.92 -13.21
CA LYS A 21 -4.35 6.07 -12.39
C LYS A 21 -3.85 5.62 -11.02
N ILE A 22 -4.56 4.70 -10.36
CA ILE A 22 -4.12 4.13 -9.07
C ILE A 22 -2.77 3.42 -9.25
N LEU A 23 -2.64 2.54 -10.26
CA LEU A 23 -1.40 1.81 -10.57
C LEU A 23 -0.23 2.76 -10.82
N TYR A 24 -0.45 3.81 -11.60
CA TYR A 24 0.57 4.83 -11.90
C TYR A 24 1.03 5.55 -10.63
N ILE A 25 0.08 5.99 -9.79
CA ILE A 25 0.40 6.72 -8.56
C ILE A 25 1.15 5.83 -7.57
N ILE A 26 0.74 4.57 -7.42
CA ILE A 26 1.44 3.63 -6.54
C ILE A 26 2.86 3.38 -7.07
N THR A 27 3.03 3.17 -8.37
CA THR A 27 4.36 3.01 -8.98
C THR A 27 5.24 4.23 -8.74
N ALA A 28 4.73 5.43 -8.99
CA ALA A 28 5.46 6.67 -8.77
C ALA A 28 5.82 6.86 -7.29
N TYR A 29 4.90 6.55 -6.36
CA TYR A 29 5.18 6.58 -4.94
C TYR A 29 6.31 5.61 -4.57
N MET A 30 6.28 4.36 -5.06
CA MET A 30 7.33 3.39 -4.81
C MET A 30 8.69 3.86 -5.34
N ASP A 31 8.72 4.48 -6.53
CA ASP A 31 9.94 5.05 -7.09
C ASP A 31 10.55 6.13 -6.17
N THR A 32 9.71 7.03 -5.62
CA THR A 32 10.19 8.01 -4.61
C THR A 32 10.73 7.38 -3.32
N ARG A 33 10.43 6.10 -3.08
CA ARG A 33 10.94 5.30 -1.95
C ARG A 33 12.16 4.45 -2.33
N GLY A 34 12.70 4.61 -3.54
CA GLY A 34 13.83 3.83 -4.05
C GLY A 34 13.46 2.39 -4.43
N LEU A 35 12.17 2.13 -4.64
CA LEU A 35 11.64 0.84 -5.03
C LEU A 35 11.23 0.86 -6.50
N MET A 36 11.48 -0.22 -7.23
CA MET A 36 11.09 -0.34 -8.64
C MET A 36 10.26 -1.60 -8.89
N PRO A 37 9.40 -1.61 -9.92
CA PRO A 37 8.63 -2.79 -10.29
C PRO A 37 9.53 -4.00 -10.56
N CYS A 38 9.14 -5.17 -10.05
CA CYS A 38 9.87 -6.41 -10.23
C CYS A 38 8.94 -7.63 -10.39
N GLY A 39 9.52 -8.81 -10.57
CA GLY A 39 8.78 -10.07 -10.51
C GLY A 39 8.50 -10.51 -9.07
N ARG A 40 7.50 -11.38 -8.89
CA ARG A 40 7.05 -11.92 -7.58
C ARG A 40 8.19 -12.46 -6.73
N GLU A 41 9.10 -13.24 -7.31
CA GLU A 41 10.19 -13.90 -6.57
C GLU A 41 11.21 -12.93 -5.96
N SER A 42 11.21 -11.68 -6.43
CA SER A 42 12.15 -10.65 -5.98
C SER A 42 11.49 -9.58 -5.12
N ALA A 43 10.19 -9.74 -4.85
CA ALA A 43 9.39 -8.73 -4.16
C ALA A 43 9.84 -8.57 -2.70
N GLU A 44 10.11 -7.33 -2.32
CA GLU A 44 10.36 -6.91 -0.93
C GLU A 44 9.15 -6.18 -0.35
N ARG A 45 8.34 -5.59 -1.23
CA ARG A 45 7.07 -4.97 -0.91
C ARG A 45 6.07 -5.34 -1.99
N THR A 46 4.84 -5.64 -1.58
CA THR A 46 3.78 -6.06 -2.48
C THR A 46 2.53 -5.27 -2.17
N VAL A 47 1.90 -4.75 -3.22
CA VAL A 47 0.64 -4.01 -3.12
C VAL A 47 -0.42 -4.73 -3.94
N ARG A 48 -1.61 -4.89 -3.39
CA ARG A 48 -2.79 -5.37 -4.09
C ARG A 48 -3.84 -4.28 -4.19
N ILE A 49 -4.54 -4.25 -5.31
CA ILE A 49 -5.63 -3.32 -5.56
C ILE A 49 -6.83 -4.13 -6.00
N GLY A 50 -7.97 -3.94 -5.34
CA GLY A 50 -9.24 -4.55 -5.68
C GLY A 50 -10.34 -3.51 -5.83
N ARG A 51 -11.30 -3.76 -6.72
CA ARG A 51 -12.54 -2.99 -6.80
C ARG A 51 -13.60 -3.68 -5.97
N GLU A 52 -14.32 -2.92 -5.14
CA GLU A 52 -15.34 -3.46 -4.22
C GLU A 52 -16.76 -3.06 -4.56
N GLY A 53 -16.92 -2.08 -5.45
CA GLY A 53 -18.22 -1.60 -5.89
C GLY A 53 -18.07 -0.51 -6.94
N GLU A 54 -19.16 0.19 -7.18
CA GLU A 54 -19.15 1.37 -8.02
C GLU A 54 -18.32 2.49 -7.34
N GLY A 55 -17.23 2.89 -7.98
CA GLY A 55 -16.35 3.95 -7.47
C GLY A 55 -15.49 3.58 -6.24
N LEU A 56 -15.70 2.44 -5.58
CA LEU A 56 -14.97 2.06 -4.37
C LEU A 56 -13.83 1.08 -4.64
N TRP A 57 -12.63 1.45 -4.18
CA TRP A 57 -11.39 0.71 -4.34
C TRP A 57 -10.73 0.43 -3.00
N ALA A 58 -10.14 -0.75 -2.87
CA ALA A 58 -9.30 -1.11 -1.73
C ALA A 58 -7.88 -1.39 -2.17
N ILE A 59 -6.94 -0.87 -1.38
CA ILE A 59 -5.51 -1.04 -1.56
C ILE A 59 -4.94 -1.70 -0.32
N PHE A 60 -4.25 -2.82 -0.51
CA PHE A 60 -3.59 -3.60 0.52
C PHE A 60 -2.09 -3.54 0.31
N ASP A 61 -1.34 -3.17 1.33
CA ASP A 61 0.11 -3.08 1.31
C ASP A 61 0.68 -3.98 2.40
N ASP A 62 1.53 -4.92 2.02
CA ASP A 62 2.10 -5.90 2.94
C ASP A 62 2.97 -5.25 4.04
N CYS A 63 3.53 -4.06 3.80
CA CYS A 63 4.18 -3.28 4.85
C CYS A 63 3.15 -2.70 5.83
N ALA A 64 2.07 -2.11 5.32
CA ALA A 64 1.02 -1.56 6.17
C ALA A 64 0.34 -2.65 7.03
N ASP A 65 0.19 -3.87 6.48
CA ASP A 65 -0.38 -5.03 7.18
C ASP A 65 0.44 -5.45 8.40
N ARG A 66 1.75 -5.18 8.38
CA ARG A 66 2.66 -5.32 9.52
C ARG A 66 2.56 -4.14 10.51
N LEU A 67 1.47 -3.38 10.43
CA LEU A 67 1.16 -2.19 11.22
C LEU A 67 2.15 -1.02 11.00
N ASP A 68 2.83 -0.99 9.84
CA ASP A 68 3.70 0.13 9.46
C ASP A 68 2.87 1.34 9.01
N LEU A 69 2.53 2.19 9.97
CA LEU A 69 1.75 3.40 9.76
C LEU A 69 2.37 4.35 8.70
N PRO A 70 3.70 4.61 8.65
CA PRO A 70 4.34 5.34 7.56
C PRO A 70 4.00 4.79 6.16
N SER A 71 3.92 3.47 5.97
CA SER A 71 3.53 2.88 4.69
C SER A 71 2.08 3.19 4.33
N LEU A 72 1.16 3.03 5.29
CA LEU A 72 -0.25 3.39 5.10
C LEU A 72 -0.42 4.89 4.81
N ASP A 73 0.23 5.75 5.60
CA ASP A 73 0.17 7.20 5.46
C ASP A 73 0.75 7.65 4.12
N GLY A 74 1.88 7.06 3.69
CA GLY A 74 2.54 7.41 2.44
C GLY A 74 1.70 7.06 1.21
N LEU A 75 1.07 5.88 1.20
CA LEU A 75 0.11 5.52 0.16
C LEU A 75 -1.14 6.40 0.19
N GLY A 76 -1.74 6.59 1.37
CA GLY A 76 -2.94 7.41 1.55
C GLY A 76 -2.75 8.84 1.05
N ARG A 77 -1.61 9.47 1.39
CA ARG A 77 -1.27 10.82 0.92
C ARG A 77 -0.97 10.85 -0.59
N SER A 78 -0.20 9.90 -1.12
CA SER A 78 0.12 9.86 -2.54
C SER A 78 -1.13 9.73 -3.41
N LEU A 79 -2.01 8.79 -3.05
CA LEU A 79 -3.23 8.52 -3.78
C LEU A 79 -4.22 9.69 -3.69
N THR A 80 -4.56 10.14 -2.48
CA THR A 80 -5.54 11.24 -2.33
C THR A 80 -5.04 12.56 -2.90
N GLY A 81 -3.73 12.85 -2.83
CA GLY A 81 -3.17 14.09 -3.38
C GLY A 81 -3.18 14.14 -4.91
N LYS A 82 -2.94 13.00 -5.56
CA LYS A 82 -2.92 12.91 -7.04
C LYS A 82 -4.30 12.70 -7.64
N LEU A 83 -5.17 11.96 -6.96
CA LEU A 83 -6.56 11.72 -7.38
C LEU A 83 -7.52 12.83 -6.96
N ARG A 84 -7.10 13.73 -6.05
CA ARG A 84 -7.93 14.80 -5.46
C ARG A 84 -9.24 14.26 -4.88
N THR A 85 -9.10 13.30 -3.96
CA THR A 85 -10.23 12.60 -3.34
C THR A 85 -10.01 12.38 -1.84
N GLY A 86 -11.05 11.88 -1.16
CA GLY A 86 -11.00 11.34 0.19
C GLY A 86 -10.69 9.85 0.21
N ALA A 87 -9.99 9.41 1.26
CA ALA A 87 -9.76 8.00 1.54
C ALA A 87 -9.77 7.71 3.03
N VAL A 88 -10.09 6.48 3.40
CA VAL A 88 -10.00 5.98 4.77
C VAL A 88 -8.99 4.86 4.84
N GLY A 89 -7.90 5.08 5.57
CA GLY A 89 -7.00 3.99 5.96
C GLY A 89 -7.56 3.28 7.17
N VAL A 90 -7.69 1.96 7.11
CA VAL A 90 -8.15 1.13 8.21
C VAL A 90 -6.98 0.27 8.67
N MET A 91 -6.78 0.19 9.99
CA MET A 91 -5.76 -0.64 10.61
C MET A 91 -6.32 -1.27 11.88
N GLY A 92 -6.04 -2.55 12.12
CA GLY A 92 -6.54 -3.25 13.30
C GLY A 92 -5.64 -4.36 13.81
N GLN A 93 -5.70 -4.61 15.12
CA GLN A 93 -5.02 -5.71 15.79
C GLN A 93 -5.79 -6.11 17.05
N GLY A 94 -6.17 -7.38 17.19
CA GLY A 94 -6.97 -7.86 18.34
C GLY A 94 -8.32 -7.14 18.40
N GLU A 95 -8.58 -6.38 19.46
CA GLU A 95 -9.74 -5.48 19.62
C GLU A 95 -9.42 -4.02 19.24
N GLY A 96 -8.14 -3.69 19.03
CA GLY A 96 -7.69 -2.34 18.68
C GLY A 96 -7.92 -2.01 17.21
N ARG A 97 -8.42 -0.81 16.93
CA ARG A 97 -8.72 -0.32 15.57
C ARG A 97 -8.31 1.15 15.43
N MET A 98 -7.78 1.51 14.26
CA MET A 98 -7.50 2.89 13.86
C MET A 98 -8.05 3.14 12.47
N LEU A 99 -8.78 4.25 12.32
CA LEU A 99 -9.13 4.80 11.02
C LEU A 99 -8.38 6.11 10.81
N ARG A 100 -7.80 6.28 9.62
CA ARG A 100 -7.09 7.48 9.16
C ARG A 100 -7.87 8.14 8.04
N LEU A 101 -8.24 9.40 8.21
CA LEU A 101 -8.85 10.18 7.14
C LEU A 101 -7.76 10.86 6.32
N TYR A 102 -7.71 10.56 5.03
CA TYR A 102 -6.87 11.24 4.05
C TYR A 102 -7.73 12.08 3.12
N VAL A 103 -7.33 13.32 2.87
CA VAL A 103 -7.98 14.20 1.88
C VAL A 103 -6.90 15.04 1.23
N ASP A 104 -6.88 15.06 -0.11
CA ASP A 104 -5.97 15.87 -0.92
C ASP A 104 -4.50 15.80 -0.49
N GLY A 105 -4.03 14.60 -0.18
CA GLY A 105 -2.63 14.33 0.15
C GLY A 105 -2.22 14.62 1.59
N ARG A 106 -3.19 14.84 2.48
CA ARG A 106 -2.95 15.12 3.90
C ARG A 106 -3.72 14.17 4.79
N VAL A 107 -3.16 13.87 5.97
CA VAL A 107 -3.91 13.25 7.05
C VAL A 107 -4.74 14.33 7.74
N TRP A 108 -6.05 14.24 7.62
CA TRP A 108 -6.97 15.24 8.17
C TRP A 108 -7.43 14.93 9.59
N ASP A 109 -7.61 13.64 9.89
CA ASP A 109 -8.10 13.20 11.18
C ASP A 109 -7.74 11.74 11.46
N THR A 110 -7.89 11.32 12.71
CA THR A 110 -7.63 9.94 13.11
C THR A 110 -8.62 9.54 14.19
N TYR A 111 -9.32 8.45 13.92
CA TYR A 111 -10.20 7.78 14.85
C TYR A 111 -9.46 6.56 15.41
N ARG A 112 -9.51 6.34 16.73
CA ARG A 112 -8.89 5.20 17.41
C ARG A 112 -9.85 4.60 18.41
N ARG A 113 -9.88 3.27 18.44
CA ARG A 113 -10.58 2.45 19.42
C ARG A 113 -9.66 1.34 19.95
N GLY A 114 -9.78 1.01 21.23
CA GLY A 114 -9.02 -0.07 21.87
C GLY A 114 -7.67 0.39 22.46
N PRO A 115 -6.93 -0.54 23.10
CA PRO A 115 -5.74 -0.21 23.88
C PRO A 115 -4.62 0.37 23.00
N ALA A 116 -3.73 1.15 23.61
CA ALA A 116 -2.73 2.00 22.96
C ALA A 116 -1.66 1.28 22.11
N VAL A 117 -1.81 -0.01 21.80
CA VAL A 117 -0.88 -0.84 21.01
C VAL A 117 -0.60 -0.26 19.62
N LEU A 118 -1.55 0.50 19.05
CA LEU A 118 -1.38 1.23 17.80
C LEU A 118 -0.79 2.65 17.97
N SER A 119 -0.25 2.97 19.15
CA SER A 119 0.48 4.21 19.40
C SER A 119 1.96 4.02 19.07
N PRO A 120 2.61 4.97 18.40
CA PRO A 120 4.05 4.88 18.18
C PRO A 120 4.78 4.81 19.54
N PRO A 121 5.86 4.01 19.65
CA PRO A 121 6.62 3.92 20.89
C PRO A 121 7.16 5.31 21.29
N PRO A 122 7.21 5.62 22.59
CA PRO A 122 7.59 6.95 23.08
C PRO A 122 9.00 7.40 22.66
N GLU A 123 9.86 6.47 22.25
CA GLU A 123 11.25 6.76 21.86
C GLU A 123 11.39 7.41 20.48
N ALA A 124 10.40 7.30 19.59
CA ALA A 124 10.39 7.98 18.29
C ALA A 124 10.19 9.50 18.40
N LYS A 125 9.92 10.03 19.61
CA LYS A 125 9.78 11.47 19.86
C LYS A 125 11.11 12.20 20.07
N LYS A 126 12.23 11.49 20.23
CA LYS A 126 13.52 12.10 20.62
C LYS A 126 14.52 12.32 19.47
N SER A 127 14.32 11.69 18.30
CA SER A 127 15.35 11.62 17.25
C SER A 127 15.16 12.55 16.05
N ALA A 128 14.20 13.46 16.08
CA ALA A 128 14.12 14.54 15.10
C ALA A 128 13.93 15.88 15.82
N GLY A 129 14.93 16.75 15.79
CA GLY A 129 14.86 18.14 16.26
C GLY A 129 13.84 19.02 15.51
N LEU A 130 12.90 18.40 14.79
CA LEU A 130 11.73 19.04 14.22
C LEU A 130 10.65 19.06 15.30
N ARG A 131 10.34 20.24 15.81
CA ARG A 131 9.10 20.50 16.56
C ARG A 131 7.91 20.28 15.62
N LEU A 132 7.54 19.02 15.38
CA LEU A 132 6.24 18.66 14.83
C LEU A 132 5.20 19.14 15.86
N PRO A 133 4.23 19.99 15.46
CA PRO A 133 3.23 20.49 16.39
C PRO A 133 2.55 19.29 17.05
N SER A 134 2.58 19.28 18.37
CA SER A 134 2.02 18.30 19.29
C SER A 134 0.89 17.47 18.70
N LEU A 135 1.21 16.25 18.24
CA LEU A 135 0.22 15.18 18.09
C LEU A 135 -0.20 14.76 19.50
N GLY A 136 -1.20 15.46 20.01
CA GLY A 136 -1.75 15.32 21.35
C GLY A 136 -1.97 13.85 21.71
N THR A 137 -1.32 13.45 22.80
CA THR A 137 -1.61 12.29 23.62
C THR A 137 -3.02 12.41 24.20
N PHE A 138 -4.05 12.06 23.44
CA PHE A 138 -5.37 11.67 23.94
C PHE A 138 -6.00 10.74 22.91
N GLY A 139 -6.68 9.67 23.35
CA GLY A 139 -7.40 8.75 22.48
C GLY A 139 -8.37 9.50 21.58
N GLY A 140 -7.97 9.71 20.32
CA GLY A 140 -8.76 10.48 19.38
C GLY A 140 -9.96 9.68 18.93
N ARG A 141 -11.14 9.97 19.49
CA ARG A 141 -12.43 9.45 19.00
C ARG A 141 -12.82 10.01 17.62
N GLY A 142 -11.89 10.59 16.87
CA GLY A 142 -12.17 11.29 15.62
C GLY A 142 -13.08 12.51 15.81
N ARG A 143 -13.06 13.43 14.86
CA ARG A 143 -13.97 14.58 14.77
C ARG A 143 -14.90 14.35 13.59
N ALA A 144 -16.06 13.75 13.84
CA ALA A 144 -17.02 13.32 12.81
C ALA A 144 -17.26 14.36 11.70
N VAL A 145 -17.31 15.66 12.03
CA VAL A 145 -17.44 16.76 11.06
C VAL A 145 -16.38 16.68 9.94
N ARG A 146 -15.14 16.30 10.26
CA ARG A 146 -14.05 16.18 9.29
C ARG A 146 -14.25 15.02 8.33
N TRP A 147 -14.98 13.98 8.73
CA TRP A 147 -15.19 12.75 7.97
C TRP A 147 -16.34 12.86 6.95
N ARG A 148 -17.01 14.03 6.88
CA ARG A 148 -18.07 14.30 5.89
C ARG A 148 -17.70 13.92 4.44
N PRO A 149 -16.48 14.15 3.93
CA PRO A 149 -16.13 13.79 2.55
C PRO A 149 -16.17 12.28 2.25
N VAL A 150 -16.10 11.44 3.28
CA VAL A 150 -16.11 9.98 3.17
C VAL A 150 -17.34 9.36 3.83
N LEU A 151 -18.35 10.17 4.11
CA LEU A 151 -19.63 9.72 4.66
C LEU A 151 -20.48 9.11 3.53
N ARG A 152 -21.15 8.00 3.80
CA ARG A 152 -22.08 7.39 2.85
C ARG A 152 -23.28 8.32 2.61
N PRO A 153 -23.82 8.38 1.38
CA PRO A 153 -25.07 9.09 1.11
C PRO A 153 -26.20 8.60 2.02
N GLY A 154 -27.03 9.52 2.50
CA GLY A 154 -28.14 9.21 3.40
C GLY A 154 -27.79 9.23 4.89
N HIS A 155 -26.50 9.23 5.24
CA HIS A 155 -26.06 9.34 6.64
C HIS A 155 -25.68 10.75 7.04
N THR A 156 -25.69 11.01 8.34
CA THR A 156 -25.41 12.32 8.93
C THR A 156 -24.13 12.31 9.77
N VAL A 157 -23.50 13.49 9.87
CA VAL A 157 -22.36 13.71 10.78
C VAL A 157 -22.73 13.40 12.23
N ARG A 158 -24.00 13.57 12.61
CA ARG A 158 -24.51 13.25 13.95
C ARG A 158 -24.45 11.75 14.22
N GLU A 159 -24.97 10.93 13.31
CA GLU A 159 -24.91 9.46 13.42
C GLU A 159 -23.46 8.97 13.53
N LEU A 160 -22.55 9.53 12.72
CA LEU A 160 -21.12 9.22 12.82
C LEU A 160 -20.51 9.66 14.15
N SER A 161 -20.89 10.85 14.65
CA SER A 161 -20.43 11.33 15.96
C SER A 161 -20.91 10.43 17.09
N ASP A 162 -22.13 9.92 17.01
CA ASP A 162 -22.70 9.03 18.00
C ASP A 162 -21.99 7.66 17.95
N ALA A 163 -21.74 7.12 16.76
CA ALA A 163 -20.94 5.90 16.57
C ALA A 163 -19.51 6.04 17.10
N PHE A 164 -18.85 7.18 16.87
CA PHE A 164 -17.51 7.45 17.41
C PHE A 164 -17.47 7.54 18.95
N ARG A 165 -18.61 7.81 19.60
CA ARG A 165 -18.73 7.91 21.06
C ARG A 165 -19.15 6.59 21.71
N ASP A 166 -19.86 5.74 20.98
CA ASP A 166 -20.39 4.48 21.47
C ASP A 166 -19.31 3.40 21.47
N GLU A 167 -18.84 3.03 22.68
CA GLU A 167 -17.83 1.99 22.87
C GLU A 167 -18.33 0.57 22.60
N ARG A 168 -19.64 0.38 22.37
CA ARG A 168 -20.26 -0.92 22.02
C ARG A 168 -20.58 -1.04 20.52
N ARG A 169 -20.92 0.06 19.84
CA ARG A 169 -21.34 0.12 18.40
C ARG A 169 -20.32 0.74 17.44
N SER A 170 -19.04 0.66 17.78
CA SER A 170 -17.97 1.25 16.98
C SER A 170 -17.13 0.20 16.26
N GLY A 171 -17.72 -0.94 15.91
CA GLY A 171 -17.06 -1.95 15.08
C GLY A 171 -16.79 -1.39 13.69
N ILE A 172 -15.81 -1.93 12.95
CA ILE A 172 -15.65 -1.52 11.55
C ILE A 172 -16.90 -1.88 10.75
N GLY A 173 -17.60 -2.98 11.11
CA GLY A 173 -18.92 -3.29 10.56
C GLY A 173 -19.93 -2.13 10.70
N ASP A 174 -20.07 -1.56 11.90
CA ASP A 174 -20.97 -0.41 12.12
C ASP A 174 -20.50 0.84 11.37
N LEU A 175 -19.19 1.12 11.40
CA LEU A 175 -18.61 2.26 10.70
C LEU A 175 -18.68 2.11 9.17
N ARG A 176 -18.78 0.88 8.65
CA ARG A 176 -18.95 0.59 7.23
C ARG A 176 -20.32 1.00 6.72
N GLU A 177 -21.33 0.97 7.57
CA GLU A 177 -22.66 1.48 7.22
C GLU A 177 -22.66 3.01 7.10
N LEU A 178 -21.82 3.70 7.89
CA LEU A 178 -21.77 5.17 7.92
C LEU A 178 -20.75 5.78 6.95
N LEU A 179 -19.62 5.10 6.72
CA LEU A 179 -18.50 5.59 5.92
C LEU A 179 -18.38 4.82 4.61
N LEU A 180 -17.75 5.43 3.61
CA LEU A 180 -17.39 4.81 2.33
C LEU A 180 -16.27 3.77 2.52
N LEU A 181 -16.61 2.70 3.22
CA LEU A 181 -15.78 1.52 3.47
C LEU A 181 -16.41 0.33 2.74
N GLY A 182 -15.55 -0.50 2.17
CA GLY A 182 -15.95 -1.71 1.49
C GLY A 182 -16.11 -2.90 2.43
N SER A 183 -16.52 -4.04 1.88
CA SER A 183 -16.60 -5.30 2.62
C SER A 183 -15.23 -5.76 3.12
N SER A 184 -14.14 -5.32 2.48
CA SER A 184 -12.76 -5.66 2.86
C SER A 184 -12.16 -4.81 3.97
N ALA A 185 -12.90 -3.87 4.55
CA ALA A 185 -12.34 -2.92 5.51
C ALA A 185 -11.63 -3.59 6.72
N GLU A 186 -12.02 -4.82 7.07
CA GLU A 186 -11.38 -5.63 8.12
C GLU A 186 -10.34 -6.65 7.61
N ALA A 187 -10.08 -6.67 6.29
CA ALA A 187 -9.12 -7.57 5.67
C ALA A 187 -7.73 -6.92 5.57
N GLY A 188 -6.71 -7.77 5.75
CA GLY A 188 -5.32 -7.42 5.53
C GLY A 188 -4.78 -7.95 4.20
N PHE A 189 -3.56 -7.53 3.85
CA PHE A 189 -2.83 -8.08 2.72
C PHE A 189 -2.69 -9.61 2.82
N ALA A 190 -2.36 -10.14 4.00
CA ALA A 190 -2.22 -11.58 4.23
C ALA A 190 -3.53 -12.33 3.96
N SER A 191 -4.66 -11.81 4.45
CA SER A 191 -5.99 -12.40 4.26
C SER A 191 -6.38 -12.46 2.77
N VAL A 192 -6.07 -11.42 2.00
CA VAL A 192 -6.33 -11.40 0.55
C VAL A 192 -5.38 -12.35 -0.22
N ALA A 193 -4.17 -12.60 0.31
CA ALA A 193 -3.23 -13.56 -0.28
C ALA A 193 -3.75 -15.00 -0.18
N GLU A 194 -4.25 -15.37 0.99
CA GLU A 194 -4.74 -16.71 1.31
C GLU A 194 -6.06 -17.01 0.57
N GLY A 195 -6.90 -16.00 0.37
CA GLY A 195 -8.17 -16.13 -0.35
C GLY A 195 -8.06 -16.31 -1.87
N GLY A 196 -6.85 -16.40 -2.45
CA GLY A 196 -6.66 -16.82 -3.84
C GLY A 196 -7.37 -15.99 -4.92
N GLY A 197 -7.59 -14.69 -4.68
CA GLY A 197 -8.33 -13.81 -5.61
C GLY A 197 -9.86 -14.00 -5.60
N LEU A 198 -10.39 -14.95 -4.83
CA LEU A 198 -11.84 -15.17 -4.66
C LEU A 198 -12.52 -14.03 -3.92
N PHE A 199 -11.79 -13.34 -3.04
CA PHE A 199 -12.32 -12.19 -2.29
C PHE A 199 -12.60 -10.97 -3.18
N PHE A 200 -11.82 -10.77 -4.25
CA PHE A 200 -11.92 -9.61 -5.14
C PHE A 200 -11.57 -10.01 -6.59
N PRO A 201 -12.58 -10.40 -7.40
CA PRO A 201 -12.39 -10.66 -8.82
C PRO A 201 -11.74 -9.45 -9.50
N GLY A 202 -10.67 -9.67 -10.26
CA GLY A 202 -9.94 -8.58 -10.93
C GLY A 202 -8.90 -7.85 -10.07
N THR A 203 -8.48 -8.44 -8.94
CA THR A 203 -7.37 -7.90 -8.13
C THR A 203 -6.09 -7.81 -8.94
N VAL A 204 -5.45 -6.65 -8.94
CA VAL A 204 -4.10 -6.47 -9.49
C VAL A 204 -3.08 -6.51 -8.37
N THR A 205 -2.03 -7.31 -8.55
CA THR A 205 -0.90 -7.39 -7.63
C THR A 205 0.34 -6.76 -8.26
N MET A 206 0.97 -5.86 -7.53
CA MET A 206 2.20 -5.17 -7.91
C MET A 206 3.32 -5.58 -6.97
N TYR A 207 4.48 -5.89 -7.53
CA TYR A 207 5.66 -6.33 -6.78
C TYR A 207 6.78 -5.31 -6.95
N PHE A 208 7.46 -4.98 -5.86
CA PHE A 208 8.52 -3.99 -5.85
C PHE A 208 9.76 -4.50 -5.11
N CYS A 209 10.94 -4.11 -5.58
CA CYS A 209 12.21 -4.37 -4.92
C CYS A 209 13.11 -3.14 -4.93
N ALA A 210 14.14 -3.13 -4.09
CA ALA A 210 15.06 -2.01 -4.01
C ALA A 210 15.86 -1.82 -5.32
N ALA A 211 15.91 -0.60 -5.83
CA ALA A 211 16.51 -0.30 -7.14
C ALA A 211 18.02 -0.64 -7.21
N ASN A 212 18.72 -0.54 -6.09
CA ASN A 212 20.14 -0.93 -5.97
C ASN A 212 20.35 -2.43 -6.20
N ARG A 213 19.42 -3.29 -5.75
CA ARG A 213 19.48 -4.75 -5.99
C ARG A 213 19.29 -5.11 -7.45
N VAL A 214 18.44 -4.39 -8.17
CA VAL A 214 18.30 -4.61 -9.63
C VAL A 214 19.59 -4.25 -10.35
N ARG A 215 20.21 -3.11 -10.00
CA ARG A 215 21.53 -2.74 -10.55
C ARG A 215 22.57 -3.80 -10.23
N GLN A 216 22.67 -4.25 -8.98
CA GLN A 216 23.59 -5.32 -8.57
C GLN A 216 23.36 -6.61 -9.38
N ARG A 217 22.13 -7.10 -9.47
CA ARG A 217 21.81 -8.30 -10.28
C ARG A 217 22.12 -8.13 -11.76
N LEU A 218 21.92 -6.93 -12.31
CA LEU A 218 22.28 -6.62 -13.70
C LEU A 218 23.80 -6.66 -13.88
N PHE A 219 24.55 -6.04 -12.97
CA PHE A 219 26.01 -6.10 -12.95
C PHE A 219 26.51 -7.53 -12.78
N ASP A 220 25.96 -8.31 -11.85
CA ASP A 220 26.30 -9.71 -11.64
C ASP A 220 26.02 -10.54 -12.89
N ARG A 221 24.90 -10.29 -13.60
CA ARG A 221 24.60 -10.96 -14.88
C ARG A 221 25.60 -10.58 -15.97
N LEU A 222 25.99 -9.31 -16.07
CA LEU A 222 26.97 -8.85 -17.05
C LEU A 222 28.36 -9.45 -16.77
N LEU A 223 28.79 -9.44 -15.50
CA LEU A 223 30.05 -10.04 -15.07
C LEU A 223 30.05 -11.56 -15.27
N ASN A 224 28.93 -12.24 -14.98
CA ASN A 224 28.80 -13.69 -15.20
C ASN A 224 28.66 -14.05 -16.68
N ALA A 225 28.13 -13.18 -17.54
CA ALA A 225 28.12 -13.38 -18.98
C ALA A 225 29.53 -13.17 -19.57
N ALA A 226 30.24 -12.14 -19.10
CA ALA A 226 31.62 -11.87 -19.49
C ALA A 226 32.59 -12.97 -19.02
N SER A 227 32.38 -13.55 -17.84
CA SER A 227 33.19 -14.68 -17.37
C SER A 227 32.93 -15.97 -18.17
N ARG A 228 31.68 -16.20 -18.62
CA ARG A 228 31.35 -17.34 -19.50
C ARG A 228 31.90 -17.18 -20.92
N THR A 229 31.98 -15.97 -21.47
CA THR A 229 32.62 -15.74 -22.77
C THR A 229 34.15 -15.81 -22.69
N ALA A 230 34.75 -15.36 -21.58
CA ALA A 230 36.19 -15.50 -21.33
C ALA A 230 36.63 -16.95 -21.06
N ALA A 231 35.72 -17.81 -20.59
CA ALA A 231 35.97 -19.23 -20.32
C ALA A 231 35.78 -20.16 -21.54
N SER A 232 35.62 -19.63 -22.75
CA SER A 232 35.51 -20.40 -24.00
C SER A 232 36.78 -20.28 -24.88
N PRO A 233 37.88 -20.99 -24.57
CA PRO A 233 39.12 -20.95 -25.36
C PRO A 233 39.07 -21.87 -26.61
N GLY A 234 37.92 -21.97 -27.30
CA GLY A 234 37.71 -22.99 -28.34
C GLY A 234 37.37 -22.50 -29.75
N ALA A 235 37.10 -21.21 -29.97
CA ALA A 235 36.51 -20.75 -31.24
C ALA A 235 37.44 -19.96 -32.18
N LEU A 236 38.74 -19.90 -31.92
CA LEU A 236 39.72 -19.17 -32.77
C LEU A 236 41.01 -19.97 -32.98
N MET A 237 40.91 -21.21 -33.47
CA MET A 237 42.04 -21.87 -34.14
C MET A 237 41.50 -22.73 -35.28
N HIS A 238 41.34 -22.12 -36.45
CA HIS A 238 41.13 -22.83 -37.70
C HIS A 238 42.47 -22.85 -38.44
N PRO A 239 43.17 -23.98 -38.58
CA PRO A 239 44.30 -24.05 -39.50
C PRO A 239 43.74 -24.21 -40.92
N SER A 240 44.08 -23.26 -41.78
CA SER A 240 43.90 -23.36 -43.23
C SER A 240 44.69 -24.56 -43.77
N ARG A 241 44.01 -25.61 -44.21
CA ARG A 241 44.64 -26.66 -45.02
C ARG A 241 44.56 -26.26 -46.50
N TYR A 242 45.62 -25.62 -46.98
CA TYR A 242 45.99 -25.69 -48.39
C TYR A 242 46.34 -27.15 -48.73
N ARG A 243 45.66 -27.72 -49.73
CA ARG A 243 46.11 -28.95 -50.41
C ARG A 243 46.46 -28.56 -51.85
N MET A 244 47.76 -28.42 -52.11
CA MET A 244 48.30 -28.37 -53.47
C MET A 244 48.22 -29.75 -54.12
N TRP A 245 48.10 -29.74 -55.45
CA TRP A 245 48.01 -30.89 -56.37
C TRP A 245 49.34 -31.66 -56.55
N GLY A 246 49.24 -32.89 -57.08
CA GLY A 246 50.31 -33.72 -57.67
C GLY A 246 50.52 -35.05 -56.92
N ALA A 247 50.55 -36.24 -57.51
CA ALA A 247 50.65 -36.69 -58.92
C ALA A 247 49.87 -38.00 -59.11
#